data_AF-A0A1T3C5K6-F1
#
_entry.id   AF-A0A1T3C5K6-F1
#
_cell.length_a   1.000
_cell.length_b   1.000
_cell.length_c   1.000
_cell.angle_alpha   90.00
_cell.angle_beta   90.00
_cell.angle_gamma   90.00
#
_symmetry.space_group_name_H-M   'P 1'
#
loop_
_entity.id
_entity.type
_entity.pdbx_description
1 polymer ?
#
loop_
_entity_poly.entity_id
_entity_poly.type
_entity_poly.pdbx_seq_one_letter_code
_entity_poly.pdbx_strand_id
1 'polypeptide(L)'
;MSTSSLDFRLLVTGNDFTPEAESKLADLLDAAINRSTSPEAAADGIDKLCPRNEDAEGFLWSLWTLLANVAKRIPLDDPRLQHLVEILKVLNAKQTGSVEIWGSQHELWADMPLFGAVMREEWNASPEFDNKPDQATKIAQWLSINSFAARLLGASVSDWTNFAIWELRDGLEEPLSTDEARDTHLITASEWITQAGQVLYKETKNSVELDSQASQALSPGSLIKEAKSGFNEERWGFWKKRLEELSADARTEAKKRAEKALEVIKNLEA
;
A
#
# COMPACT_ATOMS: atom_id res chain seq x y z
N MET A 1 -23.12 -3.31 -6.71
CA MET A 1 -22.16 -3.62 -7.79
C MET A 1 -21.78 -5.08 -7.61
N SER A 2 -21.86 -5.90 -8.67
CA SER A 2 -21.48 -7.30 -8.60
C SER A 2 -20.00 -7.37 -8.23
N THR A 3 -19.64 -7.94 -7.09
CA THR A 3 -18.25 -8.23 -6.75
C THR A 3 -17.72 -9.14 -7.86
N SER A 4 -16.83 -8.62 -8.70
CA SER A 4 -16.12 -9.42 -9.68
C SER A 4 -15.46 -10.58 -8.94
N SER A 5 -15.81 -11.81 -9.33
CA SER A 5 -15.14 -13.00 -8.85
C SER A 5 -13.68 -12.91 -9.29
N LEU A 6 -12.76 -13.01 -8.34
CA LEU A 6 -11.34 -13.12 -8.65
C LEU A 6 -11.07 -14.55 -9.10
N ASP A 7 -10.40 -14.72 -10.23
CA ASP A 7 -9.90 -16.03 -10.64
C ASP A 7 -8.50 -16.21 -10.05
N PHE A 8 -8.43 -16.71 -8.82
CA PHE A 8 -7.15 -16.93 -8.14
C PHE A 8 -6.25 -17.93 -8.86
N ARG A 9 -6.81 -18.90 -9.60
CA ARG A 9 -6.01 -19.83 -10.39
C ARG A 9 -5.26 -19.09 -11.48
N LEU A 10 -5.95 -18.22 -12.22
CA LEU A 10 -5.31 -17.38 -13.23
C LEU A 10 -4.24 -16.47 -12.62
N LEU A 11 -4.51 -15.87 -11.46
CA LEU A 11 -3.55 -14.98 -10.79
C LEU A 11 -2.28 -15.68 -10.36
N VAL A 12 -2.40 -16.91 -9.88
CA VAL A 12 -1.26 -17.67 -9.37
C VAL A 12 -0.40 -18.20 -10.52
N THR A 13 -1.01 -18.71 -11.60
CA THR A 13 -0.29 -19.20 -12.81
C THR A 13 0.55 -18.15 -13.53
N GLY A 14 0.39 -16.86 -13.19
CA GLY A 14 1.20 -15.78 -13.73
C GLY A 14 2.54 -15.57 -13.03
N ASN A 15 2.88 -16.38 -12.02
CA ASN A 15 4.10 -16.25 -11.21
C ASN A 15 4.90 -17.56 -11.25
N ASP A 16 6.16 -17.49 -10.85
CA ASP A 16 7.06 -18.64 -10.87
C ASP A 16 6.91 -19.46 -9.59
N PHE A 17 5.92 -20.37 -9.58
CA PHE A 17 5.68 -21.33 -8.51
C PHE A 17 5.70 -22.75 -9.06
N THR A 18 5.94 -23.74 -8.18
CA THR A 18 5.68 -25.14 -8.56
C THR A 18 4.18 -25.38 -8.73
N PRO A 19 3.74 -26.31 -9.60
CA PRO A 19 2.30 -26.56 -9.80
C PRO A 19 1.54 -26.92 -8.51
N GLU A 20 2.21 -27.57 -7.55
CA GLU A 20 1.64 -27.86 -6.23
C GLU A 20 1.45 -26.60 -5.40
N ALA A 21 2.45 -25.71 -5.36
CA ALA A 21 2.33 -24.42 -4.69
C ALA A 21 1.26 -23.55 -5.35
N GLU A 22 1.18 -23.55 -6.68
CA GLU A 22 0.16 -22.79 -7.42
C GLU A 22 -1.26 -23.16 -6.99
N SER A 23 -1.57 -24.46 -7.05
CA SER A 23 -2.90 -24.97 -6.68
C SER A 23 -3.24 -24.62 -5.23
N LYS A 24 -2.31 -24.84 -4.30
CA LYS A 24 -2.56 -24.59 -2.87
C LYS A 24 -2.70 -23.11 -2.56
N LEU A 25 -1.87 -22.24 -3.14
CA LEU A 25 -1.97 -20.79 -2.96
C LEU A 25 -3.31 -20.25 -3.50
N ALA A 26 -3.75 -20.73 -4.67
CA ALA A 26 -5.04 -20.34 -5.22
C ALA A 26 -6.20 -20.68 -4.26
N ASP A 27 -6.23 -21.91 -3.75
CA ASP A 27 -7.28 -22.36 -2.84
C ASP A 27 -7.23 -21.63 -1.48
N LEU A 28 -6.02 -21.40 -0.93
CA LEU A 28 -5.83 -20.66 0.33
C LEU A 28 -6.31 -19.21 0.22
N LEU A 29 -5.91 -18.51 -0.84
CA LEU A 29 -6.28 -17.11 -1.06
C LEU A 29 -7.78 -16.97 -1.34
N ASP A 30 -8.36 -17.83 -2.16
CA ASP A 30 -9.79 -17.83 -2.43
C ASP A 30 -10.60 -18.01 -1.15
N ALA A 31 -10.27 -19.03 -0.35
CA ALA A 31 -10.96 -19.30 0.89
C ALA A 31 -10.81 -18.15 1.90
N ALA A 32 -9.62 -17.56 2.04
CA ALA A 32 -9.36 -16.55 3.06
C ALA A 32 -9.97 -15.20 2.69
N ILE A 33 -9.83 -14.78 1.43
CA ILE A 33 -10.37 -13.52 0.93
C ILE A 33 -11.90 -13.55 0.94
N ASN A 34 -12.50 -14.70 0.62
CA ASN A 34 -13.96 -14.88 0.69
C ASN A 34 -14.47 -15.35 2.08
N ARG A 35 -13.64 -15.28 3.13
CA ARG A 35 -14.00 -15.60 4.54
C ARG A 35 -14.55 -17.02 4.75
N SER A 36 -14.18 -17.95 3.90
CA SER A 36 -14.46 -19.38 4.09
C SER A 36 -13.45 -20.06 5.01
N THR A 37 -12.29 -19.43 5.25
CA THR A 37 -11.32 -19.83 6.26
C THR A 37 -10.78 -18.61 7.02
N SER A 38 -10.06 -18.85 8.11
CA SER A 38 -9.47 -17.79 8.92
C SER A 38 -8.15 -17.26 8.31
N PRO A 39 -7.76 -16.01 8.59
CA PRO A 39 -6.46 -15.48 8.19
C PRO A 39 -5.28 -16.33 8.70
N GLU A 40 -5.41 -16.94 9.88
CA GLU A 40 -4.40 -17.84 10.47
C GLU A 40 -4.21 -19.11 9.65
N ALA A 41 -5.30 -19.75 9.22
CA ALA A 41 -5.23 -20.94 8.38
C ALA A 41 -4.56 -20.64 7.03
N ALA A 42 -4.85 -19.46 6.45
CA ALA A 42 -4.21 -19.00 5.22
C ALA A 42 -2.72 -18.73 5.43
N ALA A 43 -2.35 -17.99 6.47
CA ALA A 43 -0.98 -17.68 6.82
C ALA A 43 -0.16 -18.94 7.15
N ASP A 44 -0.73 -19.91 7.86
CA ASP A 44 -0.11 -21.22 8.12
C ASP A 44 0.11 -22.01 6.83
N GLY A 45 -0.85 -21.94 5.90
CA GLY A 45 -0.72 -22.57 4.59
C GLY A 45 0.41 -21.95 3.78
N ILE A 46 0.48 -20.62 3.71
CA ILE A 46 1.54 -19.88 3.02
C ILE A 46 2.91 -20.17 3.66
N ASP A 47 2.99 -20.15 4.99
CA ASP A 47 4.22 -20.43 5.74
C ASP A 47 4.79 -21.82 5.40
N LYS A 48 3.93 -22.84 5.36
CA LYS A 48 4.31 -24.22 5.01
C LYS A 48 4.77 -24.39 3.57
N LEU A 49 4.30 -23.55 2.64
CA LEU A 49 4.67 -23.61 1.24
C LEU A 49 5.99 -22.92 0.95
N CYS A 50 6.32 -21.90 1.73
CA CYS A 50 7.56 -21.15 1.54
C CYS A 50 8.77 -22.06 1.82
N PRO A 51 9.76 -22.15 0.91
CA PRO A 51 11.01 -22.86 1.17
C PRO A 51 11.87 -22.15 2.24
N ARG A 52 12.81 -22.89 2.85
CA ARG A 52 13.80 -22.35 3.83
C ARG A 52 15.24 -22.61 3.35
N ASN A 53 15.43 -22.66 2.04
CA ASN A 53 16.67 -22.95 1.33
C ASN A 53 16.87 -21.91 0.22
N GLU A 54 17.77 -22.17 -0.72
CA GLU A 54 18.05 -21.33 -1.89
C GLU A 54 16.83 -20.99 -2.76
N ASP A 55 15.76 -21.78 -2.72
CA ASP A 55 14.52 -21.53 -3.47
C ASP A 55 13.63 -20.46 -2.82
N ALA A 56 13.94 -20.02 -1.60
CA ALA A 56 13.13 -19.06 -0.86
C ALA A 56 13.04 -17.70 -1.56
N GLU A 57 14.13 -17.23 -2.18
CA GLU A 57 14.18 -15.94 -2.87
C GLU A 57 13.14 -15.87 -4.01
N GLY A 58 13.15 -16.86 -4.90
CA GLY A 58 12.20 -16.93 -6.02
C GLY A 58 10.75 -17.08 -5.55
N PHE A 59 10.51 -17.93 -4.54
CA PHE A 59 9.18 -18.10 -3.98
C PHE A 59 8.64 -16.81 -3.36
N LEU A 60 9.44 -16.10 -2.57
CA LEU A 60 9.04 -14.87 -1.88
C LEU A 60 8.76 -13.75 -2.88
N TRP A 61 9.62 -13.59 -3.89
CA TRP A 61 9.37 -12.63 -4.97
C TRP A 61 8.01 -12.90 -5.64
N SER A 62 7.77 -14.13 -6.10
CA SER A 62 6.51 -14.56 -6.70
C SER A 62 5.31 -14.37 -5.76
N LEU A 63 5.47 -14.64 -4.46
CA LEU A 63 4.41 -14.44 -3.45
C LEU A 63 4.04 -12.97 -3.33
N TRP A 64 5.02 -12.08 -3.16
CA TRP A 64 4.76 -10.65 -3.04
C TRP A 64 4.14 -10.06 -4.30
N THR A 65 4.61 -10.48 -5.49
CA THR A 65 4.02 -10.08 -6.77
C THR A 65 2.58 -10.56 -6.88
N LEU A 66 2.28 -11.80 -6.48
CA LEU A 66 0.92 -12.33 -6.44
C LEU A 66 0.01 -11.50 -5.51
N LEU A 67 0.43 -11.22 -4.28
CA LEU A 67 -0.41 -10.49 -3.32
C LEU A 67 -0.65 -9.04 -3.76
N ALA A 68 0.35 -8.36 -4.34
CA ALA A 68 0.17 -7.04 -4.96
C ALA A 68 -0.81 -7.10 -6.13
N ASN A 69 -0.72 -8.13 -6.97
CA ASN A 69 -1.63 -8.37 -8.09
C ASN A 69 -3.07 -8.67 -7.65
N VAL A 70 -3.25 -9.38 -6.54
CA VAL A 70 -4.57 -9.58 -5.91
C VAL A 70 -5.11 -8.25 -5.39
N ALA A 71 -4.30 -7.48 -4.66
CA ALA A 71 -4.70 -6.17 -4.13
C ALA A 71 -5.18 -5.21 -5.23
N LYS A 72 -4.44 -5.11 -6.34
CA LYS A 72 -4.81 -4.30 -7.52
C LYS A 72 -6.17 -4.67 -8.14
N ARG A 73 -6.66 -5.89 -7.93
CA ARG A 73 -7.92 -6.39 -8.52
C ARG A 73 -9.11 -6.30 -7.56
N ILE A 74 -8.87 -5.95 -6.31
CA ILE A 74 -9.91 -5.75 -5.32
C ILE A 74 -10.17 -4.24 -5.22
N PRO A 75 -11.39 -3.75 -5.53
CA PRO A 75 -11.71 -2.33 -5.36
C PRO A 75 -11.42 -1.85 -3.93
N LEU A 76 -10.93 -0.61 -3.78
CA LEU A 76 -10.49 -0.09 -2.48
C LEU A 76 -11.56 -0.11 -1.35
N ASP A 77 -12.85 -0.09 -1.70
CA ASP A 77 -13.98 -0.16 -0.75
C ASP A 77 -14.42 -1.59 -0.42
N ASP A 78 -13.89 -2.57 -1.13
CA ASP A 78 -14.27 -3.95 -0.95
C ASP A 78 -13.62 -4.52 0.33
N PRO A 79 -14.41 -5.10 1.26
CA PRO A 79 -13.88 -5.69 2.49
C PRO A 79 -12.81 -6.76 2.25
N ARG A 80 -12.80 -7.40 1.07
CA ARG A 80 -11.79 -8.38 0.66
C ARG A 80 -10.36 -7.83 0.75
N LEU A 81 -10.17 -6.52 0.55
CA LEU A 81 -8.85 -5.90 0.66
C LEU A 81 -8.36 -5.92 2.12
N GLN A 82 -9.27 -5.74 3.07
CA GLN A 82 -8.95 -5.86 4.49
C GLN A 82 -8.62 -7.30 4.88
N HIS A 83 -9.30 -8.28 4.30
CA HIS A 83 -9.01 -9.69 4.56
C HIS A 83 -7.58 -10.06 4.13
N LEU A 84 -7.12 -9.53 2.99
CA LEU A 84 -5.73 -9.69 2.54
C LEU A 84 -4.73 -9.10 3.54
N VAL A 85 -5.01 -7.91 4.08
CA VAL A 85 -4.19 -7.27 5.12
C VAL A 85 -4.13 -8.11 6.40
N GLU A 86 -5.24 -8.71 6.80
CA GLU A 86 -5.29 -9.59 7.98
C GLU A 86 -4.41 -10.84 7.82
N ILE A 87 -4.37 -11.45 6.62
CA ILE A 87 -3.47 -12.59 6.33
C ILE A 87 -2.01 -12.17 6.54
N LEU A 88 -1.62 -11.04 5.97
CA LEU A 88 -0.24 -10.52 6.09
C LEU A 88 0.11 -10.13 7.51
N LYS A 89 -0.85 -9.59 8.28
CA LYS A 89 -0.65 -9.30 9.70
C LYS A 89 -0.37 -10.57 10.50
N VAL A 90 -1.11 -11.65 10.25
CA VAL A 90 -0.84 -12.94 10.92
C VAL A 90 0.48 -13.52 10.46
N LEU A 91 0.77 -13.46 9.17
CA LEU A 91 2.02 -13.95 8.60
C LEU A 91 3.23 -13.23 9.23
N ASN A 92 3.21 -11.90 9.29
CA ASN A 92 4.28 -11.08 9.86
C ASN A 92 4.57 -11.38 11.34
N ALA A 93 3.57 -11.82 12.10
CA ALA A 93 3.74 -12.20 13.50
C ALA A 93 4.38 -13.60 13.70
N LYS A 94 4.61 -14.37 12.63
CA LYS A 94 5.16 -15.74 12.73
C LYS A 94 6.67 -15.72 12.91
N GLN A 95 7.15 -16.56 13.83
CA GLN A 95 8.57 -16.80 14.09
C GLN A 95 8.93 -18.22 13.64
N THR A 96 8.96 -18.46 12.33
CA THR A 96 9.08 -19.81 11.73
C THR A 96 10.39 -20.01 10.96
N GLY A 97 11.44 -19.29 11.36
CA GLY A 97 12.81 -19.45 10.86
C GLY A 97 13.35 -18.23 10.13
N SER A 98 14.54 -18.39 9.58
CA SER A 98 15.25 -17.38 8.80
C SER A 98 15.54 -17.87 7.38
N VAL A 99 15.81 -16.92 6.49
CA VAL A 99 16.25 -17.17 5.11
C VAL A 99 17.41 -16.25 4.77
N GLU A 100 18.30 -16.70 3.89
CA GLU A 100 19.33 -15.83 3.30
C GLU A 100 18.78 -15.20 2.02
N ILE A 101 18.79 -13.87 1.95
CA ILE A 101 18.37 -13.11 0.78
C ILE A 101 19.46 -12.08 0.49
N TRP A 102 19.95 -12.06 -0.75
CA TRP A 102 21.00 -11.13 -1.19
C TRP A 102 22.22 -11.05 -0.24
N GLY A 103 22.64 -12.21 0.29
CA GLY A 103 23.79 -12.34 1.18
C GLY A 103 23.57 -11.85 2.61
N SER A 104 22.33 -11.58 3.02
CA SER A 104 21.95 -11.21 4.39
C SER A 104 20.92 -12.18 4.96
N GLN A 105 21.02 -12.46 6.25
CA GLN A 105 20.04 -13.30 6.96
C GLN A 105 18.85 -12.44 7.42
N HIS A 106 17.64 -12.96 7.22
CA HIS A 106 16.39 -12.30 7.56
C HIS A 106 15.48 -13.24 8.35
N GLU A 107 14.80 -12.72 9.37
CA GLU A 107 13.66 -13.40 9.99
C GLU A 107 12.51 -13.42 8.98
N LEU A 108 12.14 -14.61 8.53
CA LEU A 108 11.38 -14.77 7.28
C LEU A 108 10.13 -13.89 7.19
N TRP A 109 9.30 -13.87 8.23
CA TRP A 109 8.06 -13.11 8.21
C TRP A 109 8.11 -11.83 9.03
N ALA A 110 8.98 -11.73 10.03
CA ALA A 110 9.15 -10.48 10.78
C ALA A 110 9.76 -9.39 9.87
N ASP A 111 10.76 -9.75 9.06
CA ASP A 111 11.44 -8.82 8.16
C ASP A 111 10.77 -8.68 6.79
N MET A 112 9.90 -9.63 6.41
CA MET A 112 9.21 -9.67 5.10
C MET A 112 10.17 -9.38 3.91
N PRO A 113 11.28 -10.15 3.77
CA PRO A 113 12.32 -9.81 2.81
C PRO A 113 11.78 -9.81 1.38
N LEU A 114 12.34 -8.93 0.54
CA LEU A 114 11.90 -8.62 -0.83
C LEU A 114 10.55 -7.90 -0.96
N PHE A 115 9.69 -7.85 0.07
CA PHE A 115 8.36 -7.27 -0.09
C PHE A 115 8.43 -5.78 -0.44
N GLY A 116 9.31 -5.03 0.22
CA GLY A 116 9.55 -3.62 -0.11
C GLY A 116 10.08 -3.41 -1.53
N ALA A 117 10.90 -4.34 -2.05
CA ALA A 117 11.42 -4.26 -3.41
C ALA A 117 10.31 -4.46 -4.45
N VAL A 118 9.49 -5.49 -4.28
CA VAL A 118 8.33 -5.73 -5.15
C VAL A 118 7.34 -4.57 -5.10
N MET A 119 7.01 -4.07 -3.90
CA MET A 119 6.12 -2.92 -3.77
C MET A 119 6.71 -1.64 -4.39
N ARG A 120 8.03 -1.46 -4.33
CA ARG A 120 8.69 -0.34 -5.02
C ARG A 120 8.54 -0.43 -6.54
N GLU A 121 8.55 -1.63 -7.13
CA GLU A 121 8.30 -1.81 -8.56
C GLU A 121 6.87 -1.43 -8.94
N GLU A 122 5.88 -1.76 -8.10
CA GLU A 122 4.49 -1.36 -8.31
C GLU A 122 4.33 0.17 -8.32
N TRP A 123 5.16 0.90 -7.57
CA TRP A 123 5.18 2.36 -7.57
C TRP A 123 5.67 2.99 -8.89
N ASN A 124 6.35 2.23 -9.75
CA ASN A 124 6.73 2.70 -11.09
C ASN A 124 5.55 2.70 -12.07
N ALA A 125 4.41 2.10 -11.69
CA ALA A 125 3.20 2.03 -12.52
C ALA A 125 2.17 3.11 -12.18
N SER A 126 2.61 4.25 -11.62
CA SER A 126 1.72 5.38 -11.31
C SER A 126 1.02 5.89 -12.57
N PRO A 127 -0.27 6.30 -12.50
CA PRO A 127 -1.00 6.78 -13.66
C PRO A 127 -0.38 8.05 -14.26
N GLU A 128 -0.17 8.05 -15.58
CA GLU A 128 0.38 9.21 -16.33
C GLU A 128 -0.68 10.28 -16.68
N PHE A 129 -1.97 9.96 -16.54
CA PHE A 129 -3.11 10.83 -16.91
C PHE A 129 -3.08 11.33 -18.37
N ASP A 130 -2.66 10.45 -19.29
CA ASP A 130 -2.47 10.73 -20.71
C ASP A 130 -3.68 10.41 -21.61
N ASN A 131 -4.80 10.02 -21.01
CA ASN A 131 -6.06 9.62 -21.65
C ASN A 131 -5.96 8.38 -22.54
N LYS A 132 -4.99 7.48 -22.30
CA LYS A 132 -4.95 6.17 -22.98
C LYS A 132 -6.16 5.30 -22.60
N PRO A 133 -6.58 4.35 -23.47
CA PRO A 133 -7.77 3.52 -23.23
C PRO A 133 -7.76 2.70 -21.93
N ASP A 134 -6.58 2.39 -21.40
CA ASP A 134 -6.38 1.60 -20.18
C ASP A 134 -6.27 2.45 -18.90
N GLN A 135 -6.35 3.79 -19.00
CA GLN A 135 -6.17 4.73 -17.89
C GLN A 135 -7.10 4.46 -16.72
N ALA A 136 -8.40 4.25 -16.98
CA ALA A 136 -9.37 3.99 -15.91
C ALA A 136 -9.01 2.73 -15.10
N THR A 137 -8.53 1.68 -15.78
CA THR A 137 -8.07 0.45 -15.13
C THR A 137 -6.81 0.70 -14.31
N LYS A 138 -5.82 1.44 -14.86
CA LYS A 138 -4.59 1.81 -14.14
C LYS A 138 -4.87 2.64 -12.89
N ILE A 139 -5.77 3.62 -12.98
CA ILE A 139 -6.21 4.42 -11.84
C ILE A 139 -6.85 3.52 -10.78
N ALA A 140 -7.79 2.64 -11.16
CA ALA A 140 -8.44 1.74 -10.20
C ALA A 140 -7.44 0.82 -9.48
N GLN A 141 -6.46 0.29 -10.22
CA GLN A 141 -5.38 -0.53 -9.66
C GLN A 141 -4.48 0.28 -8.72
N TRP A 142 -4.12 1.51 -9.12
CA TRP A 142 -3.31 2.45 -8.34
C TRP A 142 -3.96 2.79 -7.00
N LEU A 143 -5.25 3.12 -7.01
CA LEU A 143 -6.01 3.41 -5.78
C LEU A 143 -6.06 2.19 -4.85
N SER A 144 -6.22 0.99 -5.41
CA SER A 144 -6.33 -0.24 -4.64
C SER A 144 -5.00 -0.65 -4.00
N ILE A 145 -3.88 -0.57 -4.74
CA ILE A 145 -2.55 -0.87 -4.18
C ILE A 145 -2.11 0.17 -3.14
N ASN A 146 -2.47 1.45 -3.32
CA ASN A 146 -2.24 2.48 -2.31
C ASN A 146 -3.06 2.25 -1.03
N SER A 147 -4.36 1.94 -1.15
CA SER A 147 -5.18 1.63 0.03
C SER A 147 -4.65 0.38 0.75
N PHE A 148 -4.19 -0.63 0.02
CA PHE A 148 -3.54 -1.81 0.59
C PHE A 148 -2.27 -1.45 1.38
N ALA A 149 -1.38 -0.66 0.79
CA ALA A 149 -0.16 -0.21 1.45
C ALA A 149 -0.43 0.64 2.70
N ALA A 150 -1.39 1.57 2.60
CA ALA A 150 -1.83 2.38 3.72
C ALA A 150 -2.39 1.55 4.87
N ARG A 151 -3.17 0.50 4.58
CA ARG A 151 -3.69 -0.40 5.61
C ARG A 151 -2.60 -1.25 6.26
N LEU A 152 -1.60 -1.70 5.51
CA LEU A 152 -0.45 -2.43 6.08
C LEU A 152 0.39 -1.53 7.00
N LEU A 153 0.63 -0.28 6.61
CA LEU A 153 1.28 0.72 7.47
C LEU A 153 0.46 0.98 8.73
N GLY A 154 -0.85 1.25 8.58
CA GLY A 154 -1.77 1.49 9.69
C GLY A 154 -1.89 0.30 10.66
N ALA A 155 -1.72 -0.92 10.14
CA ALA A 155 -1.68 -2.16 10.92
C ALA A 155 -0.29 -2.49 11.51
N SER A 156 0.71 -1.64 11.26
CA SER A 156 2.11 -1.82 11.67
C SER A 156 2.75 -3.12 11.17
N VAL A 157 2.35 -3.57 9.97
CA VAL A 157 2.91 -4.76 9.31
C VAL A 157 4.16 -4.43 8.51
N SER A 158 4.24 -3.23 7.95
CA SER A 158 5.42 -2.75 7.21
C SER A 158 5.56 -1.25 7.36
N ASP A 159 6.79 -0.78 7.55
CA ASP A 159 7.11 0.64 7.60
C ASP A 159 7.29 1.19 6.17
N TRP A 160 6.18 1.67 5.62
CA TRP A 160 6.10 2.28 4.28
C TRP A 160 5.73 3.76 4.35
N THR A 161 6.24 4.43 5.38
CA THR A 161 6.12 5.89 5.55
C THR A 161 6.67 6.65 4.33
N ASN A 162 7.69 6.12 3.65
CA ASN A 162 8.21 6.70 2.40
C ASN A 162 7.18 6.69 1.25
N PHE A 163 6.37 5.63 1.10
CA PHE A 163 5.32 5.61 0.07
C PHE A 163 4.23 6.64 0.40
N ALA A 164 3.82 6.71 1.67
CA ALA A 164 2.84 7.70 2.11
C ALA A 164 3.30 9.13 1.80
N ILE A 165 4.56 9.47 2.11
CA ILE A 165 5.05 10.84 1.89
C ILE A 165 5.16 11.19 0.41
N TRP A 166 5.48 10.22 -0.45
CA TRP A 166 5.52 10.44 -1.89
C TRP A 166 4.12 10.74 -2.43
N GLU A 167 3.11 9.97 -2.04
CA GLU A 167 1.73 10.23 -2.50
C GLU A 167 1.15 11.54 -1.94
N LEU A 168 1.45 11.87 -0.69
CA LEU A 168 1.03 13.14 -0.09
C LEU A 168 1.72 14.33 -0.78
N ARG A 169 3.01 14.21 -1.11
CA ARG A 169 3.74 15.20 -1.90
C ARG A 169 3.11 15.39 -3.27
N ASP A 170 3.01 14.31 -4.04
CA ASP A 170 2.58 14.37 -5.43
C ASP A 170 1.12 14.83 -5.53
N GLY A 171 0.28 14.47 -4.55
CA GLY A 171 -1.13 14.83 -4.55
C GLY A 171 -1.50 16.17 -3.94
N LEU A 172 -0.72 16.67 -2.98
CA LEU A 172 -1.09 17.87 -2.21
C LEU A 172 -0.07 19.00 -2.35
N GLU A 173 1.20 18.68 -2.56
CA GLU A 173 2.32 19.63 -2.59
C GLU A 173 2.79 19.99 -4.00
N GLU A 174 2.16 19.42 -5.03
CA GLU A 174 2.41 19.74 -6.43
C GLU A 174 1.17 20.31 -7.13
N PRO A 175 1.34 21.13 -8.18
CA PRO A 175 0.26 21.51 -9.08
C PRO A 175 -0.30 20.28 -9.82
N LEU A 176 -1.62 20.13 -9.86
CA LEU A 176 -2.30 19.02 -10.52
C LEU A 176 -2.83 19.49 -11.88
N SER A 177 -2.52 18.72 -12.93
CA SER A 177 -2.71 19.14 -14.33
C SER A 177 -4.14 18.98 -14.86
N THR A 178 -4.92 18.06 -14.28
CA THR A 178 -6.29 17.74 -14.74
C THR A 178 -7.22 17.44 -13.55
N ASP A 179 -8.53 17.51 -13.77
CA ASP A 179 -9.54 17.11 -12.79
C ASP A 179 -9.42 15.63 -12.39
N GLU A 180 -9.04 14.76 -13.32
CA GLU A 180 -8.88 13.33 -13.03
C GLU A 180 -7.60 13.04 -12.23
N ALA A 181 -6.51 13.75 -12.53
CA ALA A 181 -5.31 13.72 -11.70
C ALA A 181 -5.64 14.23 -10.29
N ARG A 182 -6.32 15.38 -10.17
CA ARG A 182 -6.78 15.92 -8.89
C ARG A 182 -7.57 14.90 -8.10
N ASP A 183 -8.64 14.36 -8.68
CA ASP A 183 -9.52 13.43 -7.97
C ASP A 183 -8.80 12.14 -7.58
N THR A 184 -7.93 11.60 -8.44
CA THR A 184 -7.14 10.39 -8.16
C THR A 184 -6.18 10.62 -7.00
N HIS A 185 -5.37 11.68 -7.06
CA HIS A 185 -4.44 12.01 -6.00
C HIS A 185 -5.15 12.35 -4.68
N LEU A 186 -6.30 13.04 -4.77
CA LEU A 186 -7.10 13.37 -3.59
C LEU A 186 -7.62 12.10 -2.90
N ILE A 187 -8.10 11.11 -3.67
CA ILE A 187 -8.48 9.80 -3.14
C ILE A 187 -7.28 9.10 -2.50
N THR A 188 -6.14 9.03 -3.20
CA THR A 188 -4.93 8.37 -2.69
C THR A 188 -4.44 8.97 -1.38
N ALA A 189 -4.26 10.30 -1.32
CA ALA A 189 -3.84 11.00 -0.11
C ALA A 189 -4.83 10.77 1.04
N SER A 190 -6.13 10.79 0.74
CA SER A 190 -7.19 10.55 1.72
C SER A 190 -7.14 9.12 2.27
N GLU A 191 -6.81 8.11 1.45
CA GLU A 191 -6.64 6.73 1.92
C GLU A 191 -5.44 6.60 2.86
N TRP A 192 -4.29 7.20 2.54
CA TRP A 192 -3.12 7.19 3.44
C TRP A 192 -3.43 7.82 4.79
N ILE A 193 -4.11 8.98 4.80
CA ILE A 193 -4.50 9.65 6.05
C ILE A 193 -5.57 8.85 6.79
N THR A 194 -6.54 8.29 6.10
CA THR A 194 -7.63 7.54 6.75
C THR A 194 -7.14 6.25 7.38
N GLN A 195 -6.30 5.49 6.68
CA GLN A 195 -5.89 4.14 7.10
C GLN A 195 -4.63 4.18 7.98
N ALA A 196 -3.70 5.11 7.73
CA ALA A 196 -2.42 5.20 8.42
C ALA A 196 -2.20 6.54 9.16
N GLY A 197 -3.18 7.45 9.19
CA GLY A 197 -3.01 8.80 9.74
C GLY A 197 -2.48 8.84 11.18
N GLN A 198 -2.85 7.86 12.02
CA GLN A 198 -2.31 7.76 13.37
C GLN A 198 -0.79 7.52 13.40
N VAL A 199 -0.27 6.71 12.47
CA VAL A 199 1.17 6.44 12.32
C VAL A 199 1.85 7.68 11.74
N LEU A 200 1.32 8.21 10.64
CA LEU A 200 1.87 9.39 9.97
C LEU A 200 1.92 10.63 10.88
N TYR A 201 0.88 10.85 11.69
CA TYR A 201 0.84 11.95 12.64
C TYR A 201 1.90 11.81 13.74
N LYS A 202 2.16 10.58 14.22
CA LYS A 202 3.25 10.33 15.17
C LYS A 202 4.60 10.67 14.55
N GLU A 203 4.82 10.35 13.28
CA GLU A 203 6.05 10.71 12.58
C GLU A 203 6.29 12.22 12.54
N THR A 204 5.23 13.04 12.46
CA THR A 204 5.37 14.51 12.51
C THR A 204 5.90 15.04 13.85
N LYS A 205 5.78 14.23 14.92
CA LYS A 205 6.26 14.56 16.27
C LYS A 205 7.65 14.01 16.55
N ASN A 206 8.10 13.07 15.72
CA ASN A 206 9.43 12.48 15.85
C ASN A 206 10.44 13.40 15.16
N SER A 207 11.37 13.96 15.94
CA SER A 207 12.50 14.71 15.38
C SER A 207 13.58 13.71 14.93
N VAL A 208 13.49 13.23 13.69
CA VAL A 208 14.52 12.36 13.09
C VAL A 208 15.46 13.20 12.23
N GLU A 209 16.76 13.13 12.50
CA GLU A 209 17.77 13.67 11.59
C GLU A 209 17.88 12.77 10.36
N LEU A 210 17.59 13.33 9.19
CA LEU A 210 17.71 12.64 7.92
C LEU A 210 19.13 12.81 7.36
N ASP A 211 19.71 11.73 6.86
CA ASP A 211 20.91 11.82 6.03
C ASP A 211 20.61 12.51 4.69
N SER A 212 21.65 12.77 3.89
CA SER A 212 21.49 13.48 2.62
C SER A 212 20.60 12.75 1.61
N GLN A 213 20.65 11.41 1.59
CA GLN A 213 19.87 10.60 0.65
C GLN A 213 18.40 10.57 1.06
N ALA A 214 18.11 10.34 2.34
CA ALA A 214 16.76 10.37 2.90
C ALA A 214 16.14 11.77 2.80
N SER A 215 16.94 12.81 3.06
CA SER A 215 16.50 14.21 2.91
C SER A 215 16.07 14.53 1.47
N GLN A 216 16.78 14.00 0.47
CA GLN A 216 16.39 14.15 -0.93
C GLN A 216 15.15 13.32 -1.28
N ALA A 217 15.07 12.06 -0.84
CA ALA A 217 13.95 11.18 -1.16
C ALA A 217 12.62 11.66 -0.55
N LEU A 218 12.69 12.30 0.62
CA LEU A 218 11.54 12.76 1.40
C LEU A 218 11.34 14.28 1.31
N SER A 219 11.93 14.93 0.30
CA SER A 219 11.80 16.38 0.09
C SER A 219 10.34 16.80 -0.08
N PRO A 220 9.98 18.05 0.29
CA PRO A 220 8.67 18.60 -0.01
C PRO A 220 8.51 18.85 -1.52
N GLY A 221 7.26 19.02 -1.94
CA GLY A 221 6.88 19.41 -3.28
C GLY A 221 6.96 20.92 -3.53
N SER A 222 6.83 21.32 -4.79
CA SER A 222 7.08 22.69 -5.26
C SER A 222 6.16 23.76 -4.68
N LEU A 223 4.99 23.39 -4.15
CA LEU A 223 4.04 24.32 -3.52
C LEU A 223 4.44 24.74 -2.10
N ILE A 224 5.40 24.04 -1.46
CA ILE A 224 5.91 24.41 -0.13
C ILE A 224 7.36 24.89 -0.25
N LYS A 225 7.57 26.22 -0.22
CA LYS A 225 8.88 26.83 -0.52
C LYS A 225 9.95 26.62 0.54
N GLU A 226 9.57 26.49 1.80
CA GLU A 226 10.51 26.55 2.94
C GLU A 226 10.37 25.35 3.90
N ALA A 227 9.63 24.32 3.52
CA ALA A 227 9.46 23.14 4.37
C ALA A 227 10.73 22.30 4.46
N LYS A 228 10.94 21.71 5.63
CA LYS A 228 11.97 20.68 5.83
C LYS A 228 11.52 19.35 5.21
N SER A 229 12.48 18.56 4.75
CA SER A 229 12.25 17.17 4.32
C SER A 229 11.70 16.29 5.45
N GLY A 230 11.03 15.21 5.08
CA GLY A 230 10.43 14.27 6.03
C GLY A 230 9.06 14.70 6.56
N PHE A 231 8.59 14.00 7.58
CA PHE A 231 7.32 14.28 8.26
C PHE A 231 7.51 15.39 9.29
N ASN A 232 6.68 16.43 9.24
CA ASN A 232 6.70 17.53 10.19
C ASN A 232 5.34 18.22 10.26
N GLU A 233 5.13 19.02 11.30
CA GLU A 233 3.86 19.72 11.56
C GLU A 233 3.50 20.72 10.46
N GLU A 234 4.49 21.35 9.82
CA GLU A 234 4.27 22.30 8.74
C GLU A 234 3.64 21.61 7.53
N ARG A 235 4.21 20.50 7.07
CA ARG A 235 3.66 19.69 5.98
C ARG A 235 2.31 19.11 6.33
N TRP A 236 2.13 18.63 7.56
CA TRP A 236 0.83 18.10 8.03
C TRP A 236 -0.28 19.16 7.95
N GLY A 237 -0.02 20.37 8.46
CA GLY A 237 -0.95 21.49 8.35
C GLY A 237 -1.21 21.91 6.90
N PHE A 238 -0.19 21.86 6.05
CA PHE A 238 -0.32 22.12 4.62
C PHE A 238 -1.20 21.07 3.92
N TRP A 239 -1.00 19.78 4.20
CA TRP A 239 -1.83 18.69 3.66
C TRP A 239 -3.29 18.84 4.02
N LYS A 240 -3.59 19.15 5.29
CA LYS A 240 -4.95 19.43 5.75
C LYS A 240 -5.61 20.54 4.92
N LYS A 241 -4.92 21.68 4.75
CA LYS A 241 -5.42 22.79 3.95
C LYS A 241 -5.63 22.41 2.48
N ARG A 242 -4.70 21.66 1.89
CA ARG A 242 -4.80 21.24 0.48
C ARG A 242 -5.94 20.24 0.24
N LEU A 243 -6.20 19.35 1.18
CA LEU A 243 -7.40 18.49 1.13
C LEU A 243 -8.68 19.33 1.08
N GLU A 244 -8.81 20.34 1.95
CA GLU A 244 -9.96 21.24 1.96
C GLU A 244 -10.13 21.97 0.62
N GLU A 245 -9.06 22.60 0.13
CA GLU A 245 -9.06 23.35 -1.13
C GLU A 245 -9.42 22.49 -2.34
N LEU A 246 -8.74 21.34 -2.49
CA LEU A 246 -8.94 20.46 -3.64
C LEU A 246 -10.31 19.77 -3.62
N SER A 247 -10.87 19.50 -2.44
CA SER A 247 -12.18 18.84 -2.30
C SER A 247 -13.36 19.72 -2.72
N ALA A 248 -13.19 21.05 -2.77
CA ALA A 248 -14.26 21.98 -3.13
C ALA A 248 -14.77 21.76 -4.57
N ASP A 249 -13.83 21.49 -5.49
CA ASP A 249 -14.09 21.29 -6.92
C ASP A 249 -14.03 19.81 -7.33
N ALA A 250 -13.78 18.90 -6.39
CA ALA A 250 -13.65 17.47 -6.66
C ALA A 250 -15.00 16.79 -6.94
N ARG A 251 -14.97 15.69 -7.69
CA ARG A 251 -16.15 14.83 -7.85
C ARG A 251 -16.56 14.20 -6.52
N THR A 252 -17.81 13.76 -6.45
CA THR A 252 -18.47 13.27 -5.22
C THR A 252 -17.63 12.26 -4.42
N GLU A 253 -17.01 11.29 -5.09
CA GLU A 253 -16.24 10.25 -4.41
C GLU A 253 -14.95 10.80 -3.77
N ALA A 254 -14.16 11.56 -4.54
CA ALA A 254 -12.93 12.17 -4.05
C ALA A 254 -13.21 13.16 -2.92
N LYS A 255 -14.28 13.96 -3.04
CA LYS A 255 -14.74 14.87 -1.99
C LYS A 255 -15.09 14.13 -0.70
N LYS A 256 -15.90 13.08 -0.76
CA LYS A 256 -16.31 12.30 0.42
C LYS A 256 -15.12 11.70 1.15
N ARG A 257 -14.10 11.23 0.43
CA ARG A 257 -12.88 10.69 1.05
C ARG A 257 -12.03 11.77 1.68
N ALA A 258 -11.89 12.92 1.04
CA ALA A 258 -11.20 14.07 1.61
C ALA A 258 -11.87 14.52 2.92
N GLU A 259 -13.21 14.59 2.95
CA GLU A 259 -13.98 14.91 4.17
C GLU A 259 -13.69 13.91 5.30
N LYS A 260 -13.65 12.60 5.00
CA LYS A 260 -13.29 11.56 5.99
C LYS A 260 -11.85 11.72 6.48
N ALA A 261 -10.90 11.97 5.58
CA ALA A 261 -9.51 12.20 5.94
C ALA A 261 -9.35 13.45 6.84
N LEU A 262 -10.08 14.52 6.55
CA LEU A 262 -10.12 15.74 7.37
C LEU A 262 -10.69 15.49 8.77
N GLU A 263 -11.72 14.63 8.89
CA GLU A 263 -12.22 14.19 10.19
C GLU A 263 -11.16 13.44 11.00
N VAL A 264 -10.41 12.54 10.35
CA VAL A 264 -9.29 11.83 10.99
C VAL A 264 -8.22 12.81 11.46
N ILE A 265 -7.80 13.76 10.62
CA ILE A 265 -6.84 14.81 10.99
C ILE A 265 -7.33 15.57 12.22
N LYS A 266 -8.58 16.04 12.21
CA LYS A 266 -9.17 16.80 13.31
C LYS A 266 -9.17 16.00 14.62
N ASN A 267 -9.46 14.71 14.56
CA ASN A 267 -9.47 13.84 15.74
C ASN A 267 -8.06 13.58 16.28
N LEU A 268 -7.04 13.53 15.42
CA LEU A 268 -5.64 13.35 15.82
C LEU A 268 -5.02 14.62 16.43
N GLU A 269 -5.52 15.79 16.04
CA GLU A 269 -5.07 17.10 16.55
C GLU A 269 -5.77 17.55 17.84
N ALA A 270 -6.86 16.90 18.23
CA ALA A 270 -7.68 17.23 19.39
C ALA A 270 -7.08 16.71 20.70
#